data_AF-A0A1F5K1Q8-F1
#
_entry.id   AF-A0A1F5K1Q8-F1
#
_cell.length_a   1.000
_cell.length_b   1.000
_cell.length_c   1.000
_cell.angle_alpha   90.00
_cell.angle_beta   90.00
_cell.angle_gamma   90.00
#
_symmetry.space_group_name_H-M   'P 1'
#
loop_
_entity.id
_entity.type
_entity.pdbx_description
1 polymer ?
#
loop_
_entity_poly.entity_id
_entity_poly.type
_entity_poly.pdbx_seq_one_letter_code
_entity_poly.pdbx_strand_id
1 'polypeptide(L)'
;MPIIKKFIFAPPFVLLLAAFYQNLNTYLGNIYFIFSLDFQVLLQIITFLLLTLLAGLFFAVFITLAQDLKLTLPVAFLGSLSSLIFIPPPFNLVILLGSLLSLILTSFTLSKKLSSYLNFQPTNLLTPSINQLSVLLILVASITFYLAADAQIKKAGFQIPDSVIDPVIAMSMNNLTEGSAEIPAQRAQPQIPPEQIEMLRQNPTLLQQYGLDPSILDELSPQTSKTPQNPQQALIKNEVKKQINTLIQPQIQFLPIILAALFFLTLKFGLSILSFILYPAIWLIFWILEKTGFTTYTKEMREVKKLVV
;
A
#
# COMPACT_ATOMS: atom_id res chain seq x y z
N MET A 1 -3.62 4.63 -41.03
CA MET A 1 -3.78 3.43 -40.17
C MET A 1 -5.26 3.28 -39.83
N PRO A 2 -5.89 2.11 -40.00
CA PRO A 2 -7.31 1.93 -39.70
C PRO A 2 -7.59 2.21 -38.22
N ILE A 3 -8.73 2.87 -37.92
CA ILE A 3 -9.13 3.29 -36.57
C ILE A 3 -9.05 2.14 -35.55
N ILE A 4 -9.42 0.93 -35.97
CA ILE A 4 -9.40 -0.29 -35.14
C ILE A 4 -8.00 -0.56 -34.56
N LYS A 5 -6.94 -0.34 -35.35
CA LYS A 5 -5.57 -0.54 -34.86
C LYS A 5 -5.20 0.47 -33.76
N LYS A 6 -5.77 1.67 -33.76
CA LYS A 6 -5.52 2.66 -32.69
C LYS A 6 -6.14 2.25 -31.35
N PHE A 7 -7.15 1.38 -31.35
CA PHE A 7 -7.87 0.96 -30.15
C PHE A 7 -7.36 -0.33 -29.50
N ILE A 8 -6.41 -1.04 -30.10
CA ILE A 8 -6.00 -2.38 -29.61
C ILE A 8 -5.48 -2.38 -28.16
N PHE A 9 -4.88 -1.27 -27.72
CA PHE A 9 -4.36 -1.09 -26.36
C PHE A 9 -5.38 -0.50 -25.38
N ALA A 10 -6.56 -0.06 -25.83
CA ALA A 10 -7.58 0.53 -24.97
C ALA A 10 -8.29 -0.52 -24.07
N PRO A 11 -8.79 -1.67 -24.58
CA PRO A 11 -9.36 -2.71 -23.73
C PRO A 11 -8.42 -3.24 -22.64
N PRO A 12 -7.15 -3.64 -22.94
CA PRO A 12 -6.26 -4.12 -21.89
C PRO A 12 -5.94 -3.02 -20.87
N PHE A 13 -5.82 -1.75 -21.29
CA PHE A 13 -5.69 -0.62 -20.36
C PHE A 13 -6.88 -0.54 -19.39
N VAL A 14 -8.11 -0.56 -19.89
CA VAL A 14 -9.31 -0.45 -19.04
C VAL A 14 -9.40 -1.64 -18.08
N LEU A 15 -9.10 -2.86 -18.54
CA LEU A 15 -9.08 -4.05 -17.68
C LEU A 15 -8.03 -3.97 -16.58
N LEU A 16 -6.82 -3.52 -16.90
CA LEU A 16 -5.74 -3.35 -15.92
C LEU A 16 -6.08 -2.26 -14.90
N LEU A 17 -6.70 -1.16 -15.34
CA LEU A 17 -7.14 -0.09 -14.45
C LEU A 17 -8.30 -0.55 -13.53
N ALA A 18 -9.22 -1.36 -14.05
CA ALA A 18 -10.27 -1.99 -13.25
C ALA A 18 -9.68 -2.94 -12.18
N ALA A 19 -8.71 -3.78 -12.57
CA ALA A 19 -8.00 -4.65 -11.64
C ALA A 19 -7.23 -3.86 -10.58
N PHE A 20 -6.66 -2.71 -10.94
CA PHE A 20 -6.06 -1.77 -10.00
C PHE A 20 -7.09 -1.28 -8.96
N TYR A 21 -8.28 -0.86 -9.37
CA TYR A 21 -9.33 -0.42 -8.43
C TYR A 21 -9.82 -1.55 -7.53
N GLN A 22 -9.96 -2.76 -8.07
CA GLN A 22 -10.33 -3.93 -7.28
C GLN A 22 -9.31 -4.18 -6.15
N ASN A 23 -8.01 -4.14 -6.46
CA ASN A 23 -6.95 -4.32 -5.46
C ASN A 23 -6.89 -3.13 -4.48
N LEU A 24 -7.13 -1.90 -4.96
CA LEU A 24 -7.20 -0.72 -4.11
C LEU A 24 -8.28 -0.87 -3.03
N ASN A 25 -9.45 -1.41 -3.38
CA ASN A 25 -10.53 -1.63 -2.43
C ASN A 25 -10.12 -2.49 -1.23
N THR A 26 -9.28 -3.51 -1.45
CA THR A 26 -8.74 -4.35 -0.38
C THR A 26 -7.92 -3.54 0.63
N TYR A 27 -7.09 -2.60 0.16
CA TYR A 27 -6.32 -1.72 1.05
C TYR A 27 -7.19 -0.69 1.78
N LEU A 28 -8.25 -0.18 1.12
CA LEU A 28 -9.20 0.74 1.77
C LEU A 28 -9.99 0.07 2.90
N GLY A 29 -10.19 -1.26 2.83
CA GLY A 29 -10.89 -2.03 3.86
C GLY A 29 -10.05 -2.33 5.11
N ASN A 30 -8.72 -2.37 5.01
CA ASN A 30 -7.84 -2.72 6.12
C ASN A 30 -6.70 -1.71 6.26
N ILE A 31 -6.89 -0.67 7.08
CA ILE A 31 -5.91 0.42 7.27
C ILE A 31 -4.62 -0.04 7.96
N TYR A 32 -4.63 -1.19 8.62
CA TYR A 32 -3.51 -1.72 9.39
C TYR A 32 -2.52 -2.51 8.55
N PHE A 33 -2.83 -2.74 7.26
CA PHE A 33 -1.97 -3.54 6.39
C PHE A 33 -0.54 -2.97 6.28
N ILE A 34 -0.36 -1.65 6.43
CA ILE A 34 0.94 -0.96 6.38
C ILE A 34 1.90 -1.48 7.46
N PHE A 35 1.37 -1.98 8.58
CA PHE A 35 2.14 -2.50 9.69
C PHE A 35 2.40 -4.01 9.60
N SER A 36 1.85 -4.69 8.58
CA SER A 36 2.08 -6.11 8.39
C SER A 36 3.37 -6.36 7.63
N LEU A 37 4.23 -7.23 8.17
CA LEU A 37 5.47 -7.70 7.54
C LEU A 37 5.29 -9.09 6.88
N ASP A 38 4.05 -9.51 6.65
CA ASP A 38 3.75 -10.80 6.03
C ASP A 38 4.18 -10.83 4.55
N PHE A 39 4.77 -11.95 4.12
CA PHE A 39 5.08 -12.23 2.72
C PHE A 39 3.87 -12.11 1.80
N GLN A 40 2.68 -12.50 2.27
CA GLN A 40 1.44 -12.37 1.50
C GLN A 40 1.09 -10.90 1.24
N VAL A 41 1.29 -10.03 2.23
CA VAL A 41 1.07 -8.58 2.08
C VAL A 41 2.09 -7.97 1.12
N LEU A 42 3.36 -8.41 1.20
CA LEU A 42 4.39 -8.01 0.24
C LEU A 42 3.99 -8.37 -1.21
N LEU A 43 3.49 -9.58 -1.44
CA LEU A 43 3.05 -10.03 -2.76
C LEU A 43 1.86 -9.19 -3.28
N GLN A 44 0.92 -8.84 -2.41
CA GLN A 44 -0.20 -7.95 -2.75
C GLN A 44 0.31 -6.56 -3.14
N ILE A 45 1.29 -5.99 -2.43
CA ILE A 45 1.88 -4.68 -2.73
C ILE A 45 2.58 -4.72 -4.10
N ILE A 46 3.38 -5.76 -4.34
CA ILE A 46 4.07 -5.95 -5.64
C ILE A 46 3.04 -6.06 -6.77
N THR A 47 1.97 -6.84 -6.58
CA THR A 47 0.89 -7.00 -7.57
C THR A 47 0.20 -5.67 -7.85
N PHE A 48 -0.09 -4.89 -6.81
CA PHE A 48 -0.70 -3.56 -6.93
C PHE A 48 0.19 -2.59 -7.73
N LEU A 49 1.49 -2.56 -7.44
CA LEU A 49 2.46 -1.74 -8.16
C LEU A 49 2.62 -2.18 -9.62
N LEU A 50 2.64 -3.49 -9.87
CA LEU A 50 2.73 -4.07 -11.21
C LEU A 50 1.51 -3.68 -12.05
N LEU A 51 0.30 -3.79 -11.50
CA LEU A 51 -0.93 -3.36 -12.16
C LEU A 51 -0.92 -1.85 -12.47
N THR A 52 -0.43 -1.04 -11.54
CA THR A 52 -0.29 0.41 -11.73
C THR A 52 0.68 0.76 -12.87
N LEU A 53 1.82 0.06 -12.95
CA LEU A 53 2.79 0.23 -14.03
C LEU A 53 2.26 -0.25 -15.37
N LEU A 54 1.62 -1.43 -15.41
CA LEU A 54 1.03 -1.98 -16.63
C LEU A 54 -0.09 -1.09 -17.15
N ALA A 55 -1.00 -0.63 -16.30
CA ALA A 55 -2.05 0.31 -16.70
C ALA A 55 -1.44 1.59 -17.30
N GLY A 56 -0.41 2.14 -16.67
CA GLY A 56 0.31 3.30 -17.20
C GLY A 56 0.99 3.04 -18.54
N LEU A 57 1.64 1.88 -18.70
CA LEU A 57 2.30 1.46 -19.92
C LEU A 57 1.31 1.29 -21.08
N PHE A 58 0.21 0.57 -20.87
CA PHE A 58 -0.80 0.35 -21.91
C PHE A 58 -1.49 1.65 -22.30
N PHE A 59 -1.75 2.54 -21.34
CA PHE A 59 -2.29 3.88 -21.62
C PHE A 59 -1.33 4.75 -22.43
N ALA A 60 -0.04 4.77 -22.06
CA ALA A 60 0.97 5.55 -22.78
C ALA A 60 1.17 5.06 -24.22
N VAL A 61 1.20 3.74 -24.44
CA VAL A 61 1.25 3.13 -25.78
C VAL A 61 -0.02 3.48 -26.57
N PHE A 62 -1.20 3.38 -25.95
CA PHE A 62 -2.46 3.77 -26.57
C PHE A 62 -2.46 5.24 -27.03
N ILE A 63 -2.07 6.19 -26.18
CA ILE A 63 -1.97 7.61 -26.55
C ILE A 63 -1.02 7.81 -27.73
N THR A 64 0.13 7.12 -27.70
CA THR A 64 1.16 7.23 -28.73
C THR A 64 0.68 6.77 -30.10
N LEU A 65 -0.19 5.76 -30.14
CA LEU A 65 -0.79 5.24 -31.37
C LEU A 65 -2.04 6.03 -31.81
N ALA A 66 -2.84 6.52 -30.85
CA ALA A 66 -4.05 7.26 -31.14
C ALA A 66 -3.74 8.64 -31.73
N GLN A 67 -2.83 9.39 -31.07
CA GLN A 67 -2.43 10.78 -31.36
C GLN A 67 -3.61 11.76 -31.52
N ASP A 68 -4.79 11.41 -31.03
CA ASP A 68 -6.00 12.21 -31.13
C ASP A 68 -6.76 12.18 -29.80
N LEU A 69 -6.95 13.37 -29.23
CA LEU A 69 -7.64 13.56 -27.96
C LEU A 69 -9.10 13.10 -28.02
N LYS A 70 -9.75 13.16 -29.19
CA LYS A 70 -11.13 12.68 -29.38
C LYS A 70 -11.25 11.17 -29.15
N LEU A 71 -10.18 10.41 -29.40
CA LEU A 71 -10.14 8.97 -29.14
C LEU A 71 -9.67 8.67 -27.72
N THR A 72 -8.72 9.46 -27.20
CA THR A 72 -8.17 9.24 -25.86
C THR A 72 -9.16 9.56 -24.75
N LEU A 73 -9.93 10.64 -24.89
CA LEU A 73 -10.81 11.13 -23.83
C LEU A 73 -11.95 10.16 -23.46
N PRO A 74 -12.67 9.54 -24.42
CA PRO A 74 -13.66 8.52 -24.09
C PRO A 74 -13.06 7.31 -23.37
N VAL A 75 -11.86 6.87 -23.77
CA VAL A 75 -11.18 5.73 -23.13
C VAL A 75 -10.72 6.08 -21.71
N ALA A 76 -10.19 7.29 -21.50
CA ALA A 76 -9.83 7.77 -20.17
C ALA A 76 -11.05 7.90 -19.26
N PHE A 77 -12.17 8.37 -19.81
CA PHE A 77 -13.44 8.47 -19.09
C PHE A 77 -13.99 7.09 -18.72
N LEU A 78 -14.07 6.16 -19.67
CA LEU A 78 -14.50 4.78 -19.42
C LEU A 78 -13.61 4.07 -18.41
N GLY A 79 -12.29 4.23 -18.54
CA GLY A 79 -11.33 3.71 -17.57
C GLY A 79 -11.57 4.26 -16.17
N SER A 80 -11.78 5.56 -16.03
CA SER A 80 -12.05 6.19 -14.74
C SER A 80 -13.41 5.80 -14.16
N LEU A 81 -14.43 5.61 -15.01
CA LEU A 81 -15.77 5.19 -14.62
C LEU A 81 -15.78 3.79 -14.00
N SER A 82 -14.83 2.93 -14.37
CA SER A 82 -14.71 1.58 -13.78
C SER A 82 -14.48 1.61 -12.26
N SER A 83 -14.00 2.72 -11.68
CA SER A 83 -13.86 2.86 -10.24
C SER A 83 -15.19 2.76 -9.49
N LEU A 84 -16.31 3.15 -10.14
CA LEU A 84 -17.65 3.09 -9.54
C LEU A 84 -18.12 1.66 -9.27
N ILE A 85 -17.56 0.69 -9.98
CA ILE A 85 -17.94 -0.73 -9.85
C ILE A 85 -17.24 -1.36 -8.64
N PHE A 86 -15.97 -1.01 -8.41
CA PHE A 86 -15.12 -1.70 -7.43
C PHE A 86 -14.94 -0.96 -6.11
N ILE A 87 -15.12 0.37 -6.09
CA ILE A 87 -14.93 1.19 -4.90
C ILE A 87 -16.29 1.60 -4.30
N PRO A 88 -16.51 1.45 -2.98
CA PRO A 88 -17.73 1.91 -2.34
C PRO A 88 -17.80 3.45 -2.20
N PRO A 89 -19.00 4.05 -2.20
CA PRO A 89 -19.19 5.46 -1.86
C PRO A 89 -18.75 5.76 -0.41
N PRO A 90 -18.23 6.98 -0.12
CA PRO A 90 -18.05 8.13 -1.03
C PRO A 90 -16.69 8.13 -1.77
N PHE A 91 -15.83 7.13 -1.52
CA PHE A 91 -14.44 7.10 -2.00
C PHE A 91 -14.33 6.97 -3.53
N ASN A 92 -15.32 6.36 -4.16
CA ASN A 92 -15.39 6.15 -5.60
C ASN A 92 -15.35 7.44 -6.42
N LEU A 93 -15.98 8.53 -5.96
CA LEU A 93 -15.98 9.82 -6.66
C LEU A 93 -14.61 10.48 -6.63
N VAL A 94 -13.90 10.39 -5.51
CA VAL A 94 -12.53 10.92 -5.36
C VAL A 94 -11.59 10.19 -6.30
N ILE A 95 -11.70 8.86 -6.37
CA ILE A 95 -10.90 8.05 -7.29
C ILE A 95 -11.26 8.35 -8.75
N LEU A 96 -12.55 8.43 -9.10
CA LEU A 96 -12.99 8.73 -10.47
C LEU A 96 -12.42 10.06 -10.96
N LEU A 97 -12.57 11.13 -10.17
CA LEU A 97 -12.10 12.46 -10.55
C LEU A 97 -10.58 12.52 -10.57
N GLY A 98 -9.92 11.93 -9.56
CA GLY A 98 -8.47 11.89 -9.46
C GLY A 98 -7.82 11.10 -10.60
N SER A 99 -8.36 9.92 -10.93
CA SER A 99 -7.86 9.09 -12.02
C SER A 99 -8.09 9.77 -13.37
N LEU A 100 -9.26 10.37 -13.58
CA LEU A 100 -9.59 11.06 -14.82
C LEU A 100 -8.63 12.23 -15.06
N LEU A 101 -8.41 13.05 -14.04
CA LEU A 101 -7.46 14.16 -14.10
C LEU A 101 -6.04 13.67 -14.39
N SER A 102 -5.62 12.58 -13.75
CA SER A 102 -4.29 11.98 -13.94
C SER A 102 -4.08 11.48 -15.38
N LEU A 103 -5.08 10.82 -15.95
CA LEU A 103 -5.07 10.31 -17.32
C LEU A 103 -5.07 11.46 -18.35
N ILE A 104 -5.88 12.49 -18.12
CA ILE A 104 -5.94 13.68 -18.98
C ILE A 104 -4.61 14.45 -18.93
N LEU A 105 -4.05 14.70 -17.74
CA LEU A 105 -2.77 15.39 -17.60
C LEU A 105 -1.65 14.64 -18.32
N THR A 106 -1.64 13.30 -18.19
CA THR A 106 -0.67 12.43 -18.87
C THR A 106 -0.84 12.48 -20.38
N SER A 107 -2.09 12.47 -20.88
CA SER A 107 -2.35 12.52 -22.33
C SER A 107 -1.89 13.84 -22.95
N PHE A 108 -2.16 14.97 -22.30
CA PHE A 108 -1.68 16.28 -22.75
C PHE A 108 -0.15 16.37 -22.74
N THR A 109 0.47 15.95 -21.64
CA THR A 109 1.94 15.99 -21.48
C THR A 109 2.63 15.11 -22.52
N LEU A 110 2.13 13.89 -22.73
CA LEU A 110 2.69 12.96 -23.70
C LEU A 110 2.45 13.44 -25.14
N SER A 111 1.26 13.94 -25.47
CA SER A 111 0.98 14.48 -26.80
C SER A 111 1.90 15.66 -27.15
N LYS A 112 2.17 16.55 -26.19
CA LYS A 112 3.12 17.65 -26.36
C LYS A 112 4.55 17.16 -26.55
N LYS A 113 4.98 16.13 -25.80
CA LYS A 113 6.30 15.49 -26.03
C LYS A 113 6.37 14.87 -27.42
N LEU A 114 5.31 14.20 -27.85
CA LEU A 114 5.19 13.54 -29.15
C LEU A 114 5.24 14.53 -30.33
N SER A 115 4.71 15.74 -30.18
CA SER A 115 4.82 16.75 -31.24
C SER A 115 6.21 17.39 -31.34
N SER A 116 7.00 17.37 -30.25
CA SER A 116 8.29 18.06 -30.14
C SER A 116 9.54 17.22 -30.41
N TYR A 117 9.45 15.89 -30.45
CA TYR A 117 10.65 15.05 -30.61
C TYR A 117 11.17 15.07 -32.06
N LEU A 118 12.48 14.92 -32.18
CA LEU A 118 13.18 14.81 -33.47
C LEU A 118 13.51 13.36 -33.83
N ASN A 119 13.79 12.53 -32.82
CA ASN A 119 14.02 11.10 -32.99
C ASN A 119 13.11 10.32 -32.04
N PHE A 120 12.33 9.39 -32.58
CA PHE A 120 11.41 8.58 -31.79
C PHE A 120 12.18 7.45 -31.11
N GLN A 121 12.46 7.64 -29.81
CA GLN A 121 13.02 6.60 -28.94
C GLN A 121 11.95 6.20 -27.92
N PRO A 122 11.25 5.06 -28.12
CA PRO A 122 10.08 4.71 -27.32
C PRO A 122 10.36 4.67 -25.82
N THR A 123 11.49 4.08 -25.42
CA THR A 123 11.89 3.93 -24.01
C THR A 123 12.10 5.29 -23.34
N ASN A 124 12.86 6.19 -23.96
CA ASN A 124 13.17 7.51 -23.41
C ASN A 124 11.95 8.44 -23.39
N LEU A 125 11.05 8.29 -24.35
CA LEU A 125 9.83 9.11 -24.46
C LEU A 125 8.73 8.65 -23.50
N LEU A 126 8.52 7.34 -23.39
CA LEU A 126 7.37 6.77 -22.67
C LEU A 126 7.65 6.49 -21.20
N THR A 127 8.84 6.04 -20.83
CA THR A 127 9.17 5.68 -19.43
C THR A 127 8.86 6.81 -18.45
N PRO A 128 9.25 8.08 -18.71
CA PRO A 128 8.93 9.17 -17.79
C PRO A 128 7.43 9.43 -17.66
N SER A 129 6.69 9.32 -18.76
CA SER A 129 5.24 9.53 -18.77
C SER A 129 4.48 8.40 -18.05
N ILE A 130 4.95 7.15 -18.17
CA ILE A 130 4.41 6.00 -17.44
C ILE A 130 4.65 6.18 -15.94
N ASN A 131 5.89 6.48 -15.55
CA ASN A 131 6.23 6.73 -14.14
C ASN A 131 5.42 7.89 -13.55
N GLN A 132 5.28 8.99 -14.30
CA GLN A 132 4.47 10.13 -13.87
C GLN A 132 3.01 9.74 -13.64
N LEU A 133 2.40 8.99 -14.57
CA LEU A 133 1.04 8.51 -14.40
C LEU A 133 0.90 7.56 -13.20
N SER A 134 1.83 6.62 -13.03
CA SER A 134 1.81 5.70 -11.89
C SER A 134 1.92 6.45 -10.56
N VAL A 135 2.77 7.46 -10.46
CA VAL A 135 2.88 8.31 -9.26
C VAL A 135 1.59 9.09 -9.01
N LEU A 136 0.95 9.64 -10.05
CA LEU A 136 -0.34 10.34 -9.91
C LEU A 136 -1.45 9.40 -9.44
N LEU A 137 -1.52 8.18 -9.98
CA LEU A 137 -2.49 7.17 -9.53
C LEU A 137 -2.24 6.75 -8.07
N ILE A 138 -0.98 6.57 -7.67
CA ILE A 138 -0.61 6.29 -6.27
C ILE A 138 -0.99 7.47 -5.37
N LEU A 139 -0.82 8.71 -5.83
CA LEU A 139 -1.23 9.90 -5.07
C LEU A 139 -2.74 9.92 -4.85
N VAL A 140 -3.53 9.64 -5.90
CA VAL A 140 -5.00 9.54 -5.80
C VAL A 140 -5.38 8.42 -4.83
N ALA A 141 -4.78 7.24 -4.95
CA ALA A 141 -4.98 6.13 -4.03
C ALA A 141 -4.65 6.52 -2.58
N SER A 142 -3.61 7.31 -2.36
CA SER A 142 -3.18 7.76 -1.03
C SER A 142 -4.14 8.78 -0.42
N ILE A 143 -4.66 9.71 -1.22
CA ILE A 143 -5.71 10.64 -0.79
C ILE A 143 -6.97 9.85 -0.41
N THR A 144 -7.34 8.84 -1.20
CA THR A 144 -8.50 8.00 -0.87
C THR A 144 -8.27 7.15 0.36
N PHE A 145 -7.06 6.62 0.54
CA PHE A 145 -6.66 5.89 1.72
C PHE A 145 -6.70 6.77 2.98
N TYR A 146 -6.26 8.02 2.90
CA TYR A 146 -6.41 9.02 3.97
C TYR A 146 -7.88 9.16 4.40
N LEU A 147 -8.78 9.36 3.43
CA LEU A 147 -10.20 9.52 3.71
C LEU A 147 -10.81 8.25 4.32
N ALA A 148 -10.39 7.07 3.86
CA ALA A 148 -10.82 5.80 4.41
C ALA A 148 -10.32 5.60 5.85
N ALA A 149 -9.04 5.91 6.12
CA ALA A 149 -8.44 5.84 7.44
C ALA A 149 -9.10 6.80 8.42
N ASP A 150 -9.30 8.06 8.02
CA ASP A 150 -10.00 9.06 8.84
C ASP A 150 -11.43 8.60 9.18
N ALA A 151 -12.17 8.08 8.21
CA ALA A 151 -13.52 7.56 8.42
C ALA A 151 -13.57 6.35 9.37
N GLN A 152 -12.59 5.44 9.28
CA GLN A 152 -12.52 4.26 10.15
C GLN A 152 -12.08 4.63 11.57
N ILE A 153 -11.06 5.47 11.72
CA ILE A 153 -10.54 5.90 13.02
C ILE A 153 -11.59 6.69 13.79
N LYS A 154 -12.36 7.57 13.12
CA LYS A 154 -13.46 8.30 13.75
C LYS A 154 -14.62 7.41 14.22
N LYS A 155 -14.86 6.28 13.56
CA LYS A 155 -15.97 5.36 13.89
C LYS A 155 -15.59 4.31 14.93
N ALA A 156 -14.43 3.68 14.79
CA ALA A 156 -14.02 2.53 15.60
C ALA A 156 -12.97 2.86 16.68
N GLY A 157 -12.39 4.06 16.63
CA GLY A 157 -11.16 4.37 17.35
C GLY A 157 -9.95 3.70 16.70
N PHE A 158 -8.76 4.23 16.96
CA PHE A 158 -7.53 3.53 16.57
C PHE A 158 -7.21 2.44 17.60
N GLN A 159 -6.92 1.23 17.13
CA GLN A 159 -6.43 0.14 17.95
C GLN A 159 -5.17 -0.41 17.31
N ILE A 160 -4.10 -0.56 18.09
CA ILE A 160 -2.86 -1.11 17.55
C ILE A 160 -3.08 -2.56 17.15
N PRO A 161 -2.78 -2.94 15.90
CA PRO A 161 -2.94 -4.30 15.44
C PRO A 161 -1.97 -5.21 16.20
N ASP A 162 -2.46 -6.39 16.55
CA ASP A 162 -1.70 -7.39 17.30
C ASP A 162 -0.40 -7.81 16.57
N SER A 163 -0.36 -7.67 15.23
CA SER A 163 0.83 -7.89 14.41
C SER A 163 2.03 -7.01 14.77
N VAL A 164 1.81 -5.87 15.42
CA VAL A 164 2.90 -5.00 15.92
C VAL A 164 3.26 -5.35 17.36
N ILE A 165 2.28 -5.76 18.16
CA ILE A 165 2.45 -6.00 19.59
C ILE A 165 3.14 -7.35 19.84
N ASP A 166 2.72 -8.39 19.12
CA ASP A 166 3.19 -9.76 19.37
C ASP A 166 4.71 -9.91 19.12
N PRO A 167 5.32 -9.32 18.07
CA PRO A 167 6.78 -9.35 17.90
C PRO A 167 7.55 -8.57 18.97
N VAL A 168 7.01 -7.43 19.45
CA VAL A 168 7.64 -6.63 20.50
C VAL A 168 7.62 -7.38 21.83
N ILE A 169 6.50 -8.04 22.15
CA ILE A 169 6.38 -8.91 23.33
C ILE A 169 7.32 -10.11 23.18
N ALA A 170 7.40 -10.74 22.01
CA ALA A 170 8.30 -11.86 21.78
C ALA A 170 9.78 -11.49 21.95
N MET A 171 10.21 -10.34 21.42
CA MET A 171 11.59 -9.84 21.62
C MET A 171 11.86 -9.46 23.07
N SER A 172 10.91 -8.83 23.75
CA SER A 172 11.04 -8.46 25.17
C SER A 172 11.14 -9.70 26.07
N MET A 173 10.40 -10.76 25.75
CA MET A 173 10.44 -12.03 26.48
C MET A 173 11.70 -12.83 26.17
N ASN A 174 12.19 -12.84 24.92
CA ASN A 174 13.44 -13.50 24.58
C ASN A 174 14.64 -12.92 25.34
N ASN A 175 14.69 -11.60 25.51
CA ASN A 175 15.74 -10.92 26.29
C ASN A 175 15.71 -11.23 27.79
N LEU A 176 14.59 -11.72 28.33
CA LEU A 176 14.51 -12.22 29.71
C LEU A 176 15.03 -13.65 29.84
N THR A 177 15.07 -14.42 28.74
CA THR A 177 15.52 -15.82 28.72
C THR A 177 17.01 -15.99 28.42
N GLU A 178 17.67 -15.01 27.78
CA GLU A 178 19.08 -15.12 27.36
C GLU A 178 20.12 -14.94 28.49
N GLY A 179 19.69 -14.70 29.73
CA GLY A 179 20.56 -14.65 30.92
C GLY A 179 20.77 -15.98 31.64
N SER A 180 20.13 -17.07 31.20
CA SER A 180 20.16 -18.38 31.88
C SER A 180 20.66 -19.45 30.92
N ALA A 181 21.95 -19.78 31.08
CA ALA A 181 22.60 -20.88 30.38
C ALA A 181 21.83 -22.21 30.55
N GLU A 182 21.65 -22.90 29.42
CA GLU A 182 21.44 -24.34 29.23
C GLU A 182 20.81 -25.13 30.40
N ILE A 183 19.50 -25.35 30.35
CA ILE A 183 18.86 -26.53 30.95
C ILE A 183 17.94 -27.16 29.88
N PRO A 184 18.08 -28.46 29.56
CA PRO A 184 17.30 -29.09 28.50
C PRO A 184 15.81 -29.16 28.84
N ALA A 185 14.99 -28.79 27.87
CA ALA A 185 13.56 -29.06 27.68
C ALA A 185 12.85 -29.93 28.74
N GLN A 186 12.43 -29.32 29.85
CA GLN A 186 11.21 -29.68 30.57
C GLN A 186 10.51 -28.38 30.99
N ARG A 187 9.31 -28.16 30.47
CA ARG A 187 8.42 -27.05 30.84
C ARG A 187 8.04 -27.18 32.32
N ALA A 188 8.88 -26.68 33.22
CA ALA A 188 8.49 -26.36 34.58
C ALA A 188 7.98 -24.92 34.58
N GLN A 189 6.65 -24.77 34.60
CA GLN A 189 6.03 -23.53 35.04
C GLN A 189 6.61 -23.19 36.41
N PRO A 190 6.94 -21.92 36.73
CA PRO A 190 7.12 -21.54 38.12
C PRO A 190 5.75 -21.70 38.80
N GLN A 191 5.52 -22.84 39.44
CA GLN A 191 4.42 -23.00 40.37
C GLN A 191 4.77 -22.15 41.58
N ILE A 192 4.24 -20.94 41.63
CA ILE A 192 4.28 -20.11 42.84
C ILE A 192 3.55 -20.93 43.92
N PRO A 193 4.24 -21.34 45.00
CA PRO A 193 3.59 -22.10 46.06
C PRO A 193 2.41 -21.29 46.61
N PRO A 194 1.28 -21.92 46.95
CA PRO A 194 0.07 -21.23 47.42
C PRO A 194 0.34 -20.32 48.63
N GLU A 195 1.34 -20.65 49.44
CA GLU A 195 1.82 -19.85 50.57
C GLU A 195 2.39 -18.47 50.15
N GLN A 196 3.07 -18.37 49.00
CA GLN A 196 3.58 -17.10 48.48
C GLN A 196 2.46 -16.20 47.95
N ILE A 197 1.40 -16.77 47.39
CA ILE A 197 0.20 -16.02 46.96
C ILE A 197 -0.51 -15.43 48.17
N GLU A 198 -0.56 -16.17 49.28
CA GLU A 198 -1.14 -15.70 50.54
C GLU A 198 -0.28 -14.60 51.20
N MET A 199 1.05 -14.73 51.17
CA MET A 199 1.96 -13.67 51.64
C MET A 199 1.88 -12.38 50.80
N LEU A 200 1.64 -12.50 49.49
CA LEU A 200 1.42 -11.35 48.60
C LEU A 200 0.04 -10.72 48.79
N ARG A 201 -1.00 -11.50 49.12
CA ARG A 201 -2.30 -10.97 49.56
C ARG A 201 -2.21 -10.20 50.88
N GLN A 202 -1.35 -10.64 51.79
CA GLN A 202 -1.13 -9.96 53.08
C GLN A 202 -0.36 -8.64 52.96
N ASN A 203 0.38 -8.41 51.86
CA ASN A 203 1.16 -7.19 51.63
C ASN A 203 0.85 -6.53 50.27
N PRO A 204 -0.33 -5.90 50.13
CA PRO A 204 -0.78 -5.26 48.87
C PRO A 204 0.09 -4.07 48.45
N THR A 205 0.87 -3.50 49.36
CA THR A 205 1.79 -2.38 49.10
C THR A 205 2.98 -2.77 48.23
N LEU A 206 3.44 -4.03 48.28
CA LEU A 206 4.53 -4.50 47.43
C LEU A 206 4.11 -4.58 45.97
N LEU A 207 2.88 -5.04 45.71
CA LEU A 207 2.32 -5.10 44.36
C LEU A 207 2.15 -3.69 43.77
N GLN A 208 1.64 -2.75 44.57
CA GLN A 208 1.52 -1.35 44.17
C GLN A 208 2.88 -0.67 43.94
N GLN A 209 3.93 -1.04 44.70
CA GLN A 209 5.29 -0.53 44.51
C GLN A 209 5.92 -0.98 43.19
N TYR A 210 5.49 -2.14 42.67
CA TYR A 210 5.85 -2.63 41.33
C TYR A 210 4.80 -2.26 40.25
N GLY A 211 3.82 -1.41 40.57
CA GLY A 211 2.80 -0.93 39.63
C GLY A 211 1.73 -1.96 39.27
N LEU A 212 1.55 -3.00 40.09
CA LEU A 212 0.58 -4.09 39.88
C LEU A 212 -0.66 -3.90 40.76
N ASP A 213 -1.84 -4.09 40.16
CA ASP A 213 -3.13 -4.02 40.83
C ASP A 213 -3.39 -5.30 41.66
N PRO A 214 -3.78 -5.23 42.95
CA PRO A 214 -4.01 -6.41 43.79
C PRO A 214 -5.04 -7.41 43.25
N SER A 215 -5.96 -6.96 42.38
CA SER A 215 -6.99 -7.82 41.76
C SER A 215 -6.43 -8.90 40.82
N ILE A 216 -5.17 -8.80 40.40
CA ILE A 216 -4.49 -9.78 39.52
C ILE A 216 -4.30 -11.14 40.21
N LEU A 217 -4.26 -11.17 41.54
CA LEU A 217 -4.11 -12.40 42.32
C LEU A 217 -5.35 -13.32 42.24
N ASP A 218 -6.52 -12.77 41.93
CA ASP A 218 -7.76 -13.53 41.83
C ASP A 218 -7.85 -14.31 40.50
N GLU A 219 -7.21 -13.80 39.44
CA GLU A 219 -7.09 -14.50 38.15
C GLU A 219 -6.12 -15.70 38.18
N LEU A 220 -5.24 -15.75 39.18
CA LEU A 220 -4.29 -16.84 39.39
C LEU A 220 -4.88 -17.98 40.25
N SER A 221 -6.11 -17.84 40.75
CA SER A 221 -6.78 -18.88 41.53
C SER A 221 -7.21 -20.05 40.62
N PRO A 222 -6.87 -21.32 40.94
CA PRO A 222 -6.95 -22.44 40.02
C PRO A 222 -8.36 -23.04 39.94
N GLN A 223 -9.36 -22.28 39.48
CA GLN A 223 -10.74 -22.77 39.37
C GLN A 223 -11.44 -22.55 38.02
N THR A 224 -10.75 -22.29 36.92
CA THR A 224 -11.43 -22.36 35.61
C THR A 224 -10.56 -22.93 34.50
N SER A 225 -10.69 -24.25 34.32
CA SER A 225 -10.20 -25.00 33.18
C SER A 225 -10.89 -24.53 31.90
N LYS A 226 -10.15 -23.82 31.03
CA LYS A 226 -10.17 -23.92 29.56
C LYS A 226 -9.17 -22.93 28.94
N THR A 227 -8.25 -23.46 28.14
CA THR A 227 -7.27 -22.79 27.25
C THR A 227 -5.93 -22.36 27.89
N PRO A 228 -4.78 -22.93 27.48
CA PRO A 228 -3.47 -22.42 27.87
C PRO A 228 -3.08 -21.26 26.95
N GLN A 229 -3.59 -20.06 27.23
CA GLN A 229 -2.93 -18.82 26.84
C GLN A 229 -2.31 -18.23 28.10
N ASN A 230 -1.00 -18.03 28.09
CA ASN A 230 -0.24 -17.48 29.22
C ASN A 230 -0.96 -16.24 29.77
N PRO A 231 -1.57 -16.28 30.97
CA PRO A 231 -2.30 -15.14 31.53
C PRO A 231 -1.39 -13.91 31.68
N GLN A 232 -0.09 -14.13 31.93
CA GLN A 232 0.93 -13.07 31.92
C GLN A 232 1.08 -12.37 30.56
N GLN A 233 0.96 -13.08 29.43
CA GLN A 233 1.04 -12.46 28.10
C GLN A 233 -0.20 -11.62 27.80
N ALA A 234 -1.39 -12.06 28.22
CA ALA A 234 -2.62 -11.30 28.07
C ALA A 234 -2.61 -10.02 28.91
N LEU A 235 -2.07 -10.09 30.14
CA LEU A 235 -1.92 -8.94 31.04
C LEU A 235 -0.89 -7.93 30.50
N ILE A 236 0.29 -8.39 30.07
CA ILE A 236 1.30 -7.51 29.45
C ILE A 236 0.75 -6.88 28.16
N LYS A 237 0.05 -7.63 27.33
CA LYS A 237 -0.59 -7.13 26.11
C LYS A 237 -1.64 -6.05 26.41
N ASN A 238 -2.45 -6.22 27.45
CA ASN A 238 -3.45 -5.25 27.85
C ASN A 238 -2.84 -3.98 28.46
N GLU A 239 -1.78 -4.09 29.24
CA GLU A 239 -1.12 -2.93 29.86
C GLU A 239 -0.31 -2.13 28.83
N VAL A 240 0.39 -2.81 27.92
CA VAL A 240 1.04 -2.17 26.77
C VAL A 240 0.01 -1.47 25.88
N LYS A 241 -1.15 -2.09 25.62
CA LYS A 241 -2.26 -1.44 24.89
C LYS A 241 -2.76 -0.19 25.60
N LYS A 242 -2.91 -0.20 26.94
CA LYS A 242 -3.32 0.97 27.72
C LYS A 242 -2.28 2.09 27.68
N GLN A 243 -1.01 1.80 27.93
CA GLN A 243 0.06 2.80 27.92
C GLN A 243 0.23 3.44 26.55
N ILE A 244 0.20 2.64 25.48
CA ILE A 244 0.31 3.19 24.13
C ILE A 244 -0.96 3.97 23.75
N ASN A 245 -2.15 3.54 24.14
CA ASN A 245 -3.38 4.33 23.90
C ASN A 245 -3.31 5.70 24.58
N THR A 246 -2.79 5.80 25.80
CA THR A 246 -2.62 7.08 26.51
C THR A 246 -1.61 8.00 25.82
N LEU A 247 -0.54 7.44 25.23
CA LEU A 247 0.45 8.19 24.45
C LEU A 247 -0.09 8.61 23.06
N ILE A 248 -0.95 7.81 22.45
CA ILE A 248 -1.50 8.05 21.11
C ILE A 248 -2.69 9.02 21.16
N GLN A 249 -3.50 9.05 22.22
CA GLN A 249 -4.67 9.93 22.34
C GLN A 249 -4.46 11.39 21.89
N PRO A 250 -3.38 12.09 22.29
CA PRO A 250 -3.15 13.48 21.84
C PRO A 250 -2.81 13.61 20.34
N GLN A 251 -2.42 12.52 19.67
CA GLN A 251 -1.95 12.50 18.29
C GLN A 251 -2.92 11.79 17.30
N ILE A 252 -4.06 11.28 17.77
CA ILE A 252 -5.05 10.56 16.95
C ILE A 252 -5.48 11.38 15.71
N GLN A 253 -5.57 12.70 15.82
CA GLN A 253 -5.99 13.57 14.71
C GLN A 253 -4.99 13.59 13.53
N PHE A 254 -3.71 13.36 13.78
CA PHE A 254 -2.67 13.33 12.73
C PHE A 254 -2.43 11.92 12.17
N LEU A 255 -2.96 10.90 12.83
CA LEU A 255 -2.71 9.51 12.48
C LEU A 255 -3.14 9.15 11.04
N PRO A 256 -4.31 9.57 10.52
CA PRO A 256 -4.67 9.29 9.12
C PRO A 256 -3.67 9.91 8.12
N ILE A 257 -3.12 11.08 8.44
CA ILE A 257 -2.14 11.78 7.59
C ILE A 257 -0.83 10.99 7.56
N ILE A 258 -0.35 10.56 8.72
CA ILE A 258 0.88 9.77 8.85
C ILE A 258 0.72 8.43 8.11
N LEU A 259 -0.41 7.75 8.29
CA LEU A 259 -0.72 6.49 7.60
C LEU A 259 -0.75 6.67 6.07
N ALA A 260 -1.37 7.73 5.57
CA ALA A 260 -1.41 8.02 4.14
C ALA A 260 -0.03 8.40 3.58
N ALA A 261 0.77 9.14 4.35
CA ALA A 261 2.14 9.48 3.97
C ALA A 261 3.03 8.23 3.90
N LEU A 262 2.93 7.34 4.88
CA LEU A 262 3.62 6.05 4.88
C LEU A 262 3.17 5.18 3.70
N PHE A 263 1.87 5.11 3.44
CA PHE A 263 1.33 4.39 2.28
C PHE A 263 1.92 4.91 0.97
N PHE A 264 1.90 6.23 0.76
CA PHE A 264 2.46 6.86 -0.42
C PHE A 264 3.97 6.58 -0.55
N LEU A 265 4.73 6.71 0.54
CA LEU A 265 6.17 6.51 0.53
C LEU A 265 6.53 5.05 0.19
N THR A 266 5.85 4.09 0.82
CA THR A 266 6.03 2.65 0.57
C THR A 266 5.74 2.31 -0.89
N LEU A 267 4.61 2.78 -1.43
CA LEU A 267 4.26 2.53 -2.82
C LEU A 267 5.21 3.23 -3.79
N LYS A 268 5.61 4.48 -3.53
CA LYS A 268 6.56 5.22 -4.37
C LYS A 268 7.93 4.56 -4.39
N PHE A 269 8.41 4.10 -3.24
CA PHE A 269 9.67 3.37 -3.14
C PHE A 269 9.61 2.06 -3.92
N GLY A 270 8.55 1.26 -3.72
CA GLY A 270 8.33 0.03 -4.48
C GLY A 270 8.20 0.28 -5.98
N LEU A 271 7.49 1.34 -6.38
CA LEU A 271 7.37 1.75 -7.77
C LEU A 271 8.76 2.01 -8.38
N SER A 272 9.61 2.76 -7.68
CA SER A 272 10.96 3.08 -8.15
C SER A 272 11.80 1.84 -8.43
N ILE A 273 11.68 0.79 -7.60
CA ILE A 273 12.36 -0.48 -7.83
C ILE A 273 11.77 -1.18 -9.06
N LEU A 274 10.45 -1.24 -9.14
CA LEU A 274 9.74 -1.99 -10.18
C LEU A 274 9.80 -1.30 -11.56
N SER A 275 10.02 0.03 -11.60
CA SER A 275 10.16 0.80 -12.83
C SER A 275 11.30 0.33 -13.73
N PHE A 276 12.29 -0.42 -13.22
CA PHE A 276 13.33 -1.02 -14.05
C PHE A 276 12.77 -1.95 -15.13
N ILE A 277 11.63 -2.60 -14.86
CA ILE A 277 10.94 -3.51 -15.80
C ILE A 277 10.36 -2.76 -17.00
N LEU A 278 10.11 -1.44 -16.89
CA LEU A 278 9.54 -0.66 -17.99
C LEU A 278 10.44 -0.62 -19.22
N TYR A 279 11.75 -0.54 -19.05
CA TYR A 279 12.68 -0.45 -20.17
C TYR A 279 12.58 -1.67 -21.11
N PRO A 280 12.79 -2.92 -20.64
CA PRO A 280 12.64 -4.09 -21.50
C PRO A 280 11.20 -4.28 -22.00
N ALA A 281 10.18 -3.93 -21.20
CA ALA A 281 8.78 -4.06 -21.60
C ALA A 281 8.43 -3.14 -22.79
N ILE A 282 8.80 -1.86 -22.73
CA ILE A 282 8.54 -0.90 -23.81
C ILE A 282 9.32 -1.29 -25.06
N TRP A 283 10.59 -1.67 -24.91
CA TRP A 283 11.41 -2.13 -26.03
C TRP A 283 10.77 -3.34 -26.73
N LEU A 284 10.33 -4.34 -25.97
CA LEU A 284 9.69 -5.55 -26.48
C LEU A 284 8.37 -5.23 -27.20
N ILE A 285 7.52 -4.36 -26.64
CA ILE A 285 6.26 -3.96 -27.27
C ILE A 285 6.51 -3.31 -28.63
N PHE A 286 7.39 -2.30 -28.70
CA PHE A 286 7.66 -1.62 -29.96
C PHE A 286 8.39 -2.51 -30.97
N TRP A 287 9.23 -3.43 -30.51
CA TRP A 287 9.85 -4.44 -31.36
C TRP A 287 8.80 -5.38 -31.98
N ILE A 288 7.82 -5.86 -31.19
CA ILE A 288 6.71 -6.68 -31.71
C ILE A 288 5.86 -5.87 -32.69
N LEU A 289 5.51 -4.63 -32.37
CA LEU A 289 4.70 -3.76 -33.23
C LEU A 289 5.39 -3.48 -34.58
N GLU A 290 6.72 -3.33 -34.57
CA GLU A 290 7.50 -3.18 -35.80
C GLU A 290 7.53 -4.48 -36.61
N LYS A 291 7.85 -5.62 -35.98
CA LYS A 291 7.95 -6.93 -36.67
C LYS A 291 6.62 -7.42 -37.24
N THR A 292 5.51 -7.06 -36.61
CA THR A 292 4.16 -7.37 -37.10
C THR A 292 3.68 -6.40 -38.18
N GLY A 293 4.48 -5.38 -38.54
CA GLY A 293 4.10 -4.34 -39.50
C GLY A 293 2.99 -3.42 -38.99
N PHE A 294 2.76 -3.40 -37.67
CA PHE A 294 1.78 -2.53 -37.04
C PHE A 294 2.26 -1.08 -37.05
N THR A 295 3.56 -0.85 -36.81
CA THR A 295 4.21 0.46 -36.86
C THR A 295 5.40 0.43 -37.79
N THR A 296 5.64 1.53 -38.51
CA THR A 296 6.83 1.72 -39.34
C THR A 296 7.55 2.99 -38.93
N TYR A 297 8.88 2.93 -38.85
CA TYR A 297 9.70 4.11 -38.60
C TYR A 297 9.94 4.85 -39.92
N THR A 298 9.41 6.07 -40.02
CA THR A 298 9.63 6.96 -41.16
C THR A 298 10.58 8.08 -40.78
N LYS A 299 11.44 8.50 -41.71
CA LYS A 299 12.30 9.67 -41.53
C LYS A 299 11.57 10.89 -42.07
N GLU A 300 11.36 11.89 -41.22
CA GLU A 300 10.77 13.18 -41.57
C GLU A 300 11.81 14.28 -41.28
N MET A 301 12.03 15.20 -42.22
CA MET A 301 12.86 16.38 -41.96
C MET A 301 11.99 17.48 -41.33
N ARG A 302 12.38 17.98 -40.16
CA ARG A 302 11.73 19.10 -39.49
C ARG A 302 12.73 20.22 -39.23
N GLU A 303 12.31 21.45 -39.50
CA GLU A 303 13.10 22.63 -39.16
C GLU A 303 13.13 22.87 -37.65
N VAL A 304 14.32 23.09 -37.10
CA VAL A 304 14.54 23.30 -35.67
C VAL A 304 15.31 24.57 -35.41
N LYS A 305 14.87 25.35 -34.41
CA LYS A 305 15.61 26.52 -33.94
C LYS A 305 16.68 26.05 -32.94
N LYS A 306 17.96 26.20 -33.30
CA LYS A 306 19.09 25.92 -32.42
C LYS A 306 19.44 27.20 -31.64
N LEU A 307 19.45 27.12 -30.31
CA LEU A 307 20.05 28.16 -29.48
C LEU A 307 21.58 28.05 -29.62
N VAL A 308 22.20 29.13 -30.06
CA VAL A 308 23.65 29.29 -30.16
C VAL A 308 24.03 30.36 -29.15
N VAL A 309 25.05 30.10 -28.33
CA VAL A 309 25.61 31.08 -27.39
C VAL A 309 26.59 31.97 -28.12
#